data_AF-A0A183HQJ6-F1
#
_entry.id   AF-A0A183HQJ6-F1
#
_cell.length_a   1.000
_cell.length_b   1.000
_cell.length_c   1.000
_cell.angle_alpha   90.00
_cell.angle_beta   90.00
_cell.angle_gamma   90.00
#
_symmetry.space_group_name_H-M   'P 1'
#
loop_
_entity.id
_entity.type
_entity.pdbx_description
1 polymer ?
#
loop_
_entity_poly.entity_id
_entity_poly.type
_entity_poly.pdbx_seq_one_letter_code
_entity_poly.pdbx_strand_id
1 'polypeptide(L)'
;MDTPDQLCLWRIEATVGLMFTVVTSGELFDTEYTADLQEKIYHYQLLVPTSAINIGLAIGCFTPIVHPDMPEITSFALPSLDPLVKHTTATVDRVFEYFEELLSCRFPFSSYKQVFVYQIPDEVTAYTGLSILSLTLLYHKKILDVVQVNFCLFLDGN
;
A
#
# COMPACT_ATOMS: atom_id res chain seq x y z
N MET A 1 -0.19 9.38 22.08
CA MET A 1 -1.17 8.58 22.85
C MET A 1 -1.98 7.84 21.79
N ASP A 2 -2.20 6.55 21.93
CA ASP A 2 -2.84 5.75 20.87
C ASP A 2 -4.35 5.89 20.95
N THR A 3 -4.88 7.02 20.46
CA THR A 3 -6.31 7.31 20.40
C THR A 3 -6.73 7.66 18.97
N PRO A 4 -7.88 7.14 18.47
CA PRO A 4 -8.37 7.42 17.12
C PRO A 4 -8.60 8.92 16.85
N ASP A 5 -8.98 9.67 17.89
CA ASP A 5 -9.33 11.10 17.78
C ASP A 5 -8.11 12.03 17.78
N GLN A 6 -6.91 11.51 18.05
CA GLN A 6 -5.69 12.30 18.05
C GLN A 6 -5.07 12.31 16.64
N LEU A 7 -5.36 13.37 15.88
CA LEU A 7 -4.80 13.56 14.54
C LEU A 7 -3.51 14.38 14.59
N CYS A 8 -2.45 13.85 13.99
CA CYS A 8 -1.14 14.49 13.90
C CYS A 8 -0.59 14.46 12.48
N LEU A 9 0.34 15.35 12.18
CA LEU A 9 1.23 15.22 11.03
C LEU A 9 2.40 14.32 11.41
N TRP A 10 2.92 13.55 10.46
CA TRP A 10 3.97 12.57 10.74
C TRP A 10 5.21 12.83 9.91
N ARG A 11 6.36 12.69 10.57
CA ARG A 11 7.66 12.47 9.92
C ARG A 11 8.18 11.15 10.44
N ILE A 12 8.46 10.23 9.52
CA ILE A 12 8.85 8.86 9.82
C ILE A 12 10.25 8.66 9.26
N GLU A 13 11.16 8.21 10.11
CA GLU A 13 12.52 7.89 9.75
C GLU A 13 12.75 6.41 10.02
N ALA A 14 13.32 5.70 9.04
CA ALA A 14 13.59 4.28 9.16
C ALA A 14 14.95 3.93 8.56
N THR A 15 15.83 3.40 9.40
CA THR A 15 17.15 2.89 9.01
C THR A 15 17.07 1.40 8.77
N VAL A 16 17.47 0.95 7.58
CA VAL A 16 17.42 -0.47 7.18
C VAL A 16 18.66 -0.87 6.38
N GLY A 17 19.01 -2.15 6.40
CA GLY A 17 20.09 -2.67 5.56
C GLY A 17 19.84 -2.47 4.05
N LEU A 18 20.92 -2.41 3.25
CA LEU A 18 20.85 -2.03 1.83
C LEU A 18 19.86 -2.82 0.96
N MET A 19 19.60 -4.09 1.31
CA MET A 19 18.70 -4.98 0.57
C MET A 19 17.22 -4.75 0.86
N PHE A 20 16.91 -3.99 1.92
CA PHE A 20 15.54 -3.75 2.35
C PHE A 20 15.01 -2.43 1.78
N THR A 21 13.71 -2.45 1.50
CA THR A 21 12.91 -1.31 1.10
C THR A 21 11.91 -1.04 2.22
N VAL A 22 11.83 0.20 2.67
CA VAL A 22 10.81 0.66 3.60
C VAL A 22 9.59 1.14 2.81
N VAL A 23 8.40 0.75 3.22
CA VAL A 23 7.14 1.25 2.69
C VAL A 23 6.26 1.64 3.86
N THR A 24 5.87 2.91 3.94
CA THR A 24 5.02 3.44 5.01
C THR A 24 4.02 4.46 4.48
N SER A 25 3.08 4.87 5.32
CA SER A 25 2.14 5.95 5.05
C SER A 25 2.86 7.29 4.84
N GLY A 26 2.33 8.14 3.95
CA GLY A 26 2.94 9.43 3.57
C GLY A 26 3.89 9.32 2.38
N GLU A 27 4.65 10.37 2.09
CA GLU A 27 5.51 10.47 0.91
C GLU A 27 6.99 10.32 1.26
N LEU A 28 7.75 9.59 0.44
CA LEU A 28 9.20 9.52 0.56
C LEU A 28 9.76 10.84 0.02
N PHE A 29 10.40 11.63 0.88
CA PHE A 29 10.99 12.90 0.45
C PHE A 29 12.52 12.87 0.43
N ASP A 30 13.15 11.95 1.17
CA ASP A 30 14.61 11.80 1.15
C ASP A 30 15.06 10.36 1.45
N THR A 31 16.22 9.98 0.91
CA THR A 31 16.90 8.72 1.23
C THR A 31 18.40 8.98 1.41
N GLU A 32 18.88 8.79 2.64
CA GLU A 32 20.29 8.91 2.97
C GLU A 32 20.95 7.54 3.15
N TYR A 33 22.28 7.53 3.26
CA TYR A 33 23.05 6.34 3.61
C TYR A 33 23.87 6.64 4.85
N THR A 34 24.07 5.62 5.69
CA THR A 34 24.98 5.72 6.83
C THR A 34 26.42 5.97 6.36
N ALA A 35 27.25 6.55 7.23
CA ALA A 35 28.63 6.92 6.90
C ALA A 35 29.50 5.71 6.46
N ASP A 36 29.15 4.51 6.91
CA ASP A 36 29.79 3.24 6.56
C ASP A 36 29.16 2.56 5.32
N LEU A 37 28.13 3.17 4.72
CA LEU A 37 27.37 2.70 3.56
C LEU A 37 26.78 1.29 3.74
N GLN A 38 26.50 0.86 4.97
CA GLN A 38 25.89 -0.44 5.26
C GLN A 38 24.36 -0.36 5.34
N GLU A 39 23.81 0.82 5.59
CA GLU A 39 22.39 1.03 5.80
C GLU A 39 21.88 2.23 4.99
N LYS A 40 20.58 2.20 4.71
CA LYS A 40 19.80 3.28 4.09
C LYS A 40 18.89 3.88 5.14
N ILE A 41 18.76 5.19 5.14
CA ILE A 41 17.84 5.93 6.01
C ILE A 41 16.75 6.52 5.12
N TYR A 42 15.53 6.06 5.30
CA TYR A 42 14.36 6.56 4.57
C TYR A 42 13.67 7.65 5.39
N HIS A 43 13.41 8.79 4.76
CA HIS A 43 12.66 9.88 5.37
C HIS A 43 11.31 10.07 4.68
N TYR A 44 10.25 9.73 5.41
CA TYR A 44 8.86 9.88 4.97
C TYR A 44 8.17 11.05 5.68
N GLN A 45 7.22 11.67 4.99
CA GLN A 45 6.39 12.74 5.54
C GLN A 45 4.92 12.54 5.16
N LEU A 46 4.04 12.57 6.16
CA LEU A 46 2.59 12.56 5.98
C LEU A 46 2.02 13.92 6.43
N LEU A 47 1.60 14.70 5.44
CA LEU A 47 1.05 16.05 5.64
C LEU A 47 -0.48 16.06 5.86
N VAL A 48 -1.12 14.89 5.84
CA VAL A 48 -2.55 14.74 6.15
C VAL A 48 -2.71 14.35 7.63
N PRO A 49 -3.50 15.10 8.44
CA PRO A 49 -3.72 14.79 9.84
C PRO A 49 -4.27 13.36 10.02
N THR A 50 -3.49 12.50 10.67
CA THR A 50 -3.74 11.06 10.75
C THR A 50 -3.49 10.57 12.16
N SER A 51 -4.34 9.67 12.66
CA SER A 51 -4.12 8.99 13.95
C SER A 51 -3.04 7.92 13.82
N ALA A 52 -2.28 7.70 14.89
CA ALA A 52 -1.19 6.72 14.94
C ALA A 52 -1.62 5.32 14.51
N ILE A 53 -2.87 4.93 14.78
CA ILE A 53 -3.43 3.62 14.43
C ILE A 53 -3.54 3.39 12.91
N ASN A 54 -3.59 4.48 12.13
CA ASN A 54 -3.75 4.43 10.67
C ASN A 54 -2.41 4.59 9.94
N ILE A 55 -1.29 4.54 10.67
CA ILE A 55 0.06 4.53 10.09
C ILE A 55 0.49 3.08 9.89
N GLY A 56 0.70 2.70 8.64
CA GLY A 56 1.23 1.40 8.27
C GLY A 56 2.74 1.45 8.00
N LEU A 57 3.43 0.35 8.29
CA LEU A 57 4.85 0.18 8.00
C LEU A 57 5.12 -1.25 7.54
N ALA A 58 5.80 -1.40 6.42
CA ALA A 58 6.28 -2.67 5.90
C ALA A 58 7.74 -2.53 5.47
N ILE A 59 8.58 -3.49 5.87
CA ILE A 59 10.00 -3.52 5.53
C ILE A 59 10.32 -4.89 4.96
N GLY A 60 10.98 -4.94 3.81
CA GLY A 60 11.28 -6.19 3.13
C GLY A 60 12.08 -5.99 1.85
N CYS A 61 12.49 -7.09 1.23
CA CYS A 61 13.18 -7.08 -0.06
C CYS A 61 12.18 -6.83 -1.20
N PHE A 62 11.52 -5.67 -1.19
CA PHE A 62 10.46 -5.34 -2.13
C PHE A 62 11.00 -4.68 -3.39
N THR A 63 10.43 -5.05 -4.53
CA THR A 63 10.60 -4.36 -5.81
C THR A 63 9.37 -3.49 -6.09
N PRO A 64 9.54 -2.19 -6.39
CA PRO A 64 8.43 -1.33 -6.76
C PRO A 64 7.93 -1.64 -8.18
N ILE A 65 6.62 -1.80 -8.31
CA ILE A 65 5.90 -2.03 -9.56
C ILE A 65 4.92 -0.87 -9.72
N VAL A 66 5.31 0.10 -10.54
CA VAL A 66 4.49 1.26 -10.86
C VAL A 66 3.44 0.86 -11.88
N HIS A 67 2.20 1.28 -11.66
CA HIS A 67 1.10 1.02 -12.60
C HIS A 67 1.25 1.89 -13.86
N PRO A 68 1.02 1.33 -15.06
CA PRO A 68 1.26 2.04 -16.31
C PRO A 68 0.27 3.18 -16.56
N ASP A 69 -1.01 2.98 -16.18
CA ASP A 69 -2.09 3.94 -16.46
C ASP A 69 -2.23 4.99 -15.36
N MET A 70 -1.89 4.65 -14.11
CA MET A 70 -1.86 5.57 -12.96
C MET A 70 -0.56 5.43 -12.15
N PRO A 71 0.48 6.22 -12.49
CA PRO A 71 1.79 6.18 -11.84
C PRO A 71 1.77 6.51 -10.33
N GLU A 72 0.70 7.15 -9.85
CA GLU A 72 0.46 7.42 -8.43
C GLU A 72 0.26 6.12 -7.62
N ILE A 73 -0.05 5.01 -8.29
CA ILE A 73 -0.25 3.70 -7.68
C ILE A 73 1.03 2.88 -7.84
N THR A 74 1.59 2.43 -6.71
CA THR A 74 2.78 1.57 -6.69
C THR A 74 2.53 0.32 -5.85
N SER A 75 2.75 -0.84 -6.44
CA SER A 75 2.70 -2.13 -5.75
C SER A 75 4.12 -2.60 -5.38
N PHE A 76 4.29 -3.17 -4.20
CA PHE A 76 5.56 -3.62 -3.64
C PHE A 76 5.43 -5.10 -3.29
N ALA A 77 6.32 -5.92 -3.82
CA ALA A 77 6.34 -7.36 -3.56
C ALA A 77 7.76 -7.92 -3.69
N LEU A 78 7.94 -9.18 -3.31
CA LEU A 78 9.19 -9.90 -3.60
C LEU A 78 9.41 -9.99 -5.12
N PRO A 79 10.66 -9.84 -5.61
CA PRO A 79 10.98 -9.83 -7.05
C PRO A 79 10.49 -11.07 -7.82
N SER A 80 10.36 -12.21 -7.14
CA SER A 80 9.87 -13.46 -7.74
C SER A 80 8.37 -13.46 -8.05
N LEU A 81 7.62 -12.49 -7.48
CA LEU A 81 6.16 -12.41 -7.57
C LEU A 81 5.67 -11.31 -8.52
N ASP A 82 6.58 -10.53 -9.11
CA ASP A 82 6.28 -9.44 -10.05
C ASP A 82 5.21 -9.77 -11.11
N PRO A 83 5.27 -10.89 -11.86
CA PRO A 83 4.27 -11.18 -12.88
C PRO A 83 2.88 -11.47 -12.29
N LEU A 84 2.81 -12.06 -11.10
CA LEU A 84 1.54 -12.33 -10.39
C LEU A 84 0.91 -11.04 -9.90
N VAL A 85 1.72 -10.15 -9.33
CA VAL A 85 1.27 -8.82 -8.87
C VAL A 85 0.76 -8.02 -10.05
N LYS A 86 1.55 -7.88 -11.13
CA LYS A 86 1.13 -7.15 -12.34
C LYS A 86 -0.20 -7.64 -12.90
N HIS A 87 -0.42 -8.95 -12.91
CA HIS A 87 -1.69 -9.52 -13.37
C HIS A 87 -2.85 -9.20 -12.41
N THR A 88 -2.62 -9.38 -11.11
CA THR A 88 -3.65 -9.19 -10.08
C THR A 88 -4.04 -7.72 -9.95
N THR A 89 -3.10 -6.81 -10.11
CA THR A 89 -3.30 -5.37 -9.94
C THR A 89 -3.67 -4.66 -11.25
N ALA A 90 -3.74 -5.37 -12.38
CA ALA A 90 -4.02 -4.79 -13.71
C ALA A 90 -5.39 -4.11 -13.87
N THR A 91 -6.29 -4.26 -12.89
CA THR A 91 -7.62 -3.64 -12.89
C THR A 91 -7.79 -2.58 -11.80
N VAL A 92 -6.75 -2.34 -10.99
CA VAL A 92 -6.82 -1.42 -9.85
C VAL A 92 -7.02 0.02 -10.33
N ASP A 93 -6.42 0.38 -11.46
CA ASP A 93 -6.63 1.63 -12.17
C ASP A 93 -8.12 1.91 -12.41
N ARG A 94 -8.84 0.95 -13.00
CA ARG A 94 -10.28 1.08 -13.29
C ARG A 94 -11.12 1.19 -12.03
N VAL A 95 -10.71 0.53 -10.96
CA VAL A 95 -11.40 0.61 -9.66
C VAL A 95 -11.25 2.02 -9.09
N PHE A 96 -10.06 2.60 -9.17
CA PHE A 96 -9.83 3.99 -8.75
C PHE A 96 -10.67 4.96 -9.58
N GLU A 97 -10.61 4.88 -10.91
CA GLU A 97 -11.42 5.73 -11.80
C GLU A 97 -12.92 5.64 -11.45
N TYR A 98 -13.44 4.42 -11.29
CA TYR A 98 -14.84 4.20 -10.91
C TYR A 98 -15.20 4.87 -9.58
N PHE A 99 -14.38 4.75 -8.55
CA PHE A 99 -14.65 5.39 -7.26
C PHE A 99 -14.52 6.90 -7.32
N GLU A 100 -13.58 7.43 -8.09
CA GLU A 100 -13.44 8.88 -8.27
C GLU A 100 -14.65 9.48 -9.00
N GLU A 101 -15.18 8.79 -10.02
CA GLU A 101 -16.42 9.17 -10.70
C GLU A 101 -17.62 9.07 -9.76
N LEU A 102 -17.77 7.93 -9.07
CA LEU A 102 -18.90 7.65 -8.18
C LEU A 102 -18.98 8.67 -7.02
N LEU A 103 -17.85 9.00 -6.41
CA LEU A 103 -17.77 9.93 -5.30
C LEU A 103 -17.62 11.39 -5.77
N SER A 104 -17.40 11.60 -7.07
CA SER A 104 -17.08 12.91 -7.65
C SER A 104 -15.92 13.60 -6.92
N CYS A 105 -14.93 12.82 -6.47
CA CYS A 105 -13.80 13.26 -5.66
C CYS A 105 -12.55 12.47 -6.03
N ARG A 106 -11.40 13.14 -6.10
CA ARG A 106 -10.11 12.49 -6.36
C ARG A 106 -9.63 11.75 -5.12
N PHE A 107 -8.78 10.74 -5.31
CA PHE A 107 -8.12 10.07 -4.19
C PHE A 107 -7.38 11.11 -3.32
N PRO A 108 -7.60 11.12 -1.99
CA PRO A 108 -7.20 12.24 -1.14
C PRO A 108 -5.69 12.30 -0.81
N PHE A 109 -4.90 11.32 -1.29
CA PHE A 109 -3.45 11.27 -1.08
C PHE A 109 -2.71 11.34 -2.42
N SER A 110 -1.47 11.80 -2.38
CA SER A 110 -0.60 11.94 -3.57
C SER A 110 -0.17 10.62 -4.18
N SER A 111 -0.07 9.57 -3.38
CA SER A 111 0.26 8.23 -3.85
C SER A 111 -0.54 7.17 -3.09
N TYR A 112 -0.75 6.03 -3.74
CA TYR A 112 -1.29 4.83 -3.12
C TYR A 112 -0.31 3.68 -3.24
N LYS A 113 0.00 3.06 -2.09
CA LYS A 113 0.99 1.98 -2.01
C LYS A 113 0.33 0.69 -1.60
N GLN A 114 0.66 -0.40 -2.28
CA GLN A 114 0.17 -1.74 -1.95
C GLN A 114 1.36 -2.63 -1.65
N VAL A 115 1.41 -3.28 -0.49
CA VAL A 115 2.52 -4.15 -0.12
C VAL A 115 2.03 -5.57 0.05
N PHE A 116 2.59 -6.49 -0.74
CA PHE A 116 2.24 -7.90 -0.72
C PHE A 116 3.20 -8.68 0.19
N VAL A 117 2.66 -9.25 1.27
CA VAL A 117 3.42 -9.95 2.31
C VAL A 117 2.79 -11.29 2.68
N TYR A 118 3.62 -12.21 3.17
CA TYR A 118 3.19 -13.52 3.65
C TYR A 118 2.89 -13.50 5.16
N GLN A 119 1.94 -14.31 5.61
CA GLN A 119 1.58 -14.48 7.04
C GLN A 119 1.14 -13.19 7.75
N ILE A 120 0.19 -12.47 7.15
CA ILE A 120 -0.55 -11.42 7.86
C ILE A 120 -1.84 -11.98 8.47
N PRO A 121 -2.33 -11.40 9.58
CA PRO A 121 -3.51 -11.91 10.28
C PRO A 121 -4.79 -11.76 9.46
N ASP A 122 -4.91 -10.66 8.72
CA ASP A 122 -6.04 -10.34 7.85
C ASP A 122 -5.59 -10.40 6.38
N GLU A 123 -6.49 -10.70 5.45
CA GLU A 123 -6.14 -10.72 4.02
C GLU A 123 -5.77 -9.33 3.49
N VAL A 124 -6.38 -8.29 4.06
CA VAL A 124 -6.18 -6.88 3.71
C VAL A 124 -6.18 -6.05 4.99
N THR A 125 -5.14 -5.25 5.18
CA THR A 125 -5.08 -4.22 6.21
C THR A 125 -4.84 -2.87 5.55
N ALA A 126 -5.83 -1.97 5.66
CA ALA A 126 -5.77 -0.64 5.07
C ALA A 126 -5.23 0.40 6.06
N TYR A 127 -4.35 1.24 5.58
CA TYR A 127 -3.74 2.37 6.26
C TYR A 127 -3.84 3.63 5.39
N THR A 128 -3.30 4.73 5.89
CA THR A 128 -3.31 6.02 5.19
C THR A 128 -2.41 5.97 3.96
N GLY A 129 -3.00 5.97 2.76
CA GLY A 129 -2.28 5.89 1.48
C GLY A 129 -1.49 4.58 1.28
N LEU A 130 -1.78 3.55 2.07
CA LEU A 130 -1.05 2.29 2.09
C LEU A 130 -2.00 1.13 2.40
N SER A 131 -1.91 0.03 1.67
CA SER A 131 -2.58 -1.22 2.02
C SER A 131 -1.58 -2.36 2.07
N ILE A 132 -1.63 -3.13 3.15
CA ILE A 132 -0.86 -4.36 3.31
C ILE A 132 -1.78 -5.52 2.95
N LEU A 133 -1.35 -6.31 1.97
CA LEU A 133 -2.14 -7.34 1.31
C LEU A 133 -1.46 -8.70 1.48
N SER A 134 -2.26 -9.73 1.69
CA SER A 134 -1.77 -11.11 1.80
C SER A 134 -1.40 -11.64 0.41
N LEU A 135 -0.33 -12.45 0.35
CA LEU A 135 0.00 -13.20 -0.87
C LEU A 135 -1.10 -14.16 -1.30
N THR A 136 -2.03 -14.54 -0.40
CA THR A 136 -3.18 -15.39 -0.75
C THR A 136 -4.11 -14.75 -1.78
N LEU A 137 -4.09 -13.42 -1.90
CA LEU A 137 -4.85 -12.66 -2.90
C LEU A 137 -4.21 -12.69 -4.29
N LEU A 138 -2.95 -13.12 -4.41
CA LEU A 138 -2.28 -13.21 -5.71
C LEU A 138 -2.79 -14.43 -6.47
N TYR A 139 -3.46 -14.18 -7.60
CA TYR A 139 -4.00 -15.24 -8.44
C TYR A 139 -2.88 -16.02 -9.13
N HIS A 140 -2.79 -17.32 -8.85
CA HIS A 140 -2.06 -18.25 -9.70
C HIS A 140 -2.96 -18.69 -10.87
N LYS A 141 -2.47 -18.63 -12.11
CA LYS A 141 -3.15 -19.04 -13.38
C LYS A 141 -3.81 -20.44 -13.39
N LYS A 142 -3.74 -21.23 -12.32
CA LYS A 142 -4.24 -22.61 -12.22
C LYS A 142 -5.40 -22.80 -11.24
N ILE A 143 -5.78 -21.81 -10.43
CA ILE A 143 -6.88 -21.96 -9.48
C ILE A 143 -7.96 -20.96 -9.86
N LEU A 144 -8.75 -21.35 -10.86
CA LEU A 144 -10.03 -20.73 -11.20
C LEU A 144 -11.05 -21.20 -10.15
N ASP A 145 -10.97 -20.69 -8.93
CA ASP A 145 -12.07 -20.86 -7.96
C ASP A 145 -11.98 -19.78 -6.88
N VAL A 146 -12.11 -18.52 -7.30
CA VAL A 146 -12.63 -17.49 -6.41
C VAL A 146 -13.83 -16.92 -7.14
N VAL A 147 -15.00 -17.40 -6.72
CA VAL A 147 -16.28 -16.76 -7.04
C VAL A 147 -16.10 -15.27 -6.74
N GLN A 148 -16.26 -14.42 -7.77
CA GLN A 148 -16.49 -12.99 -7.55
C GLN A 148 -17.72 -12.88 -6.67
N VAL A 149 -17.53 -12.78 -5.36
CA VAL A 149 -18.58 -12.29 -4.47
C VAL A 149 -18.62 -10.80 -4.73
N ASN A 150 -19.47 -10.43 -5.68
CA ASN A 150 -19.93 -9.06 -5.84
C ASN A 150 -20.33 -8.56 -4.46
N PHE A 151 -19.53 -7.65 -3.87
CA PHE A 151 -19.95 -6.86 -2.72
C PHE A 151 -21.01 -5.88 -3.21
N CYS A 152 -22.20 -6.41 -3.49
CA CYS A 152 -23.40 -5.64 -3.67
C CYS A 152 -23.92 -5.35 -2.27
N LEU A 153 -23.53 -4.20 -1.71
CA LEU A 153 -24.21 -3.66 -0.54
C LEU A 153 -25.61 -3.20 -0.99
N PHE A 154 -26.56 -4.12 -0.96
CA PHE A 154 -27.97 -3.76 -0.83
C PHE A 154 -28.14 -3.14 0.55
N LEU A 155 -28.29 -1.82 0.60
CA LEU A 155 -28.96 -1.16 1.72
C LEU A 155 -30.46 -1.36 1.52
N ASP A 156 -31.00 -2.48 2.00
CA ASP A 156 -32.44 -2.57 2.25
C ASP A 156 -32.74 -1.94 3.61
N GLY A 157 -33.53 -0.87 3.57
CA GLY A 157 -34.05 -0.21 4.75
C GLY A 157 -35.15 -1.01 5.43
N ASN A 158 -35.13 -0.99 6.75
CA ASN A 158 -36.25 -0.56 7.61
C ASN A 158 -35.75 -0.37 9.04
#